data_AF-A0A8V0Z657-F1
#
_entry.id   AF-A0A8V0Z657-F1
#
_cell.length_a   1.000
_cell.length_b   1.000
_cell.length_c   1.000
_cell.angle_alpha   90.00
_cell.angle_beta   90.00
_cell.angle_gamma   90.00
#
_symmetry.space_group_name_H-M   'P 1'
#
loop_
_entity.id
_entity.type
_entity.pdbx_description
1 polymer ?
#
loop_
_entity_poly.entity_id
_entity_poly.type
_entity_poly.pdbx_seq_one_letter_code
_entity_poly.pdbx_strand_id
1 'polypeptide(L)'
;MGNGSALYGPLKHLLASLPMRAELRSCCTTEVASPCCPHHFQPTRQQGLDLARGAPAWEIRFYSVAMLEQIHLLAAVTVLGVLEQAYFFLQVIHARRKFGISPPNISGPPEFERIFRAQVNSSEYFPIFVALLWQAGLFFHQGLAAALGLLYLYSRYCYFMGYRASSSDRLTPIYFSTGVLWVLIAAATLGLLHFFLSHYVGLNVLRLIAA
;
A
#
# COMPACT_ATOMS: atom_id res chain seq x y z
N MET A 1 10.76 12.08 -67.28
CA MET A 1 10.81 11.55 -65.90
C MET A 1 9.72 12.26 -65.12
N GLY A 2 8.56 11.62 -64.98
CA GLY A 2 7.27 12.25 -64.70
C GLY A 2 6.89 12.30 -63.22
N ASN A 3 6.31 13.44 -62.86
CA ASN A 3 5.66 13.82 -61.60
C ASN A 3 4.38 13.01 -61.27
N GLY A 4 4.04 12.97 -59.97
CA GLY A 4 2.72 13.41 -59.49
C GLY A 4 1.60 12.39 -59.23
N SER A 5 0.94 12.60 -58.08
CA SER A 5 -0.53 12.61 -57.87
C SER A 5 -1.33 11.32 -57.51
N ALA A 6 -2.41 11.57 -56.75
CA ALA A 6 -3.60 10.77 -56.42
C ALA A 6 -3.48 9.77 -55.24
N LEU A 7 -4.03 9.97 -54.02
CA LEU A 7 -5.39 10.33 -53.59
C LEU A 7 -6.49 9.35 -54.07
N TYR A 8 -7.09 8.65 -53.09
CA TYR A 8 -8.41 7.99 -53.06
C TYR A 8 -8.74 6.78 -53.96
N GLY A 9 -8.85 5.61 -53.29
CA GLY A 9 -9.94 4.62 -53.44
C GLY A 9 -9.88 3.64 -54.63
N PRO A 10 -10.40 2.40 -54.47
CA PRO A 10 -11.60 2.12 -53.68
C PRO A 10 -11.49 0.90 -52.75
N LEU A 11 -11.65 1.19 -51.46
CA LEU A 11 -12.19 0.30 -50.43
C LEU A 11 -13.69 0.05 -50.72
N LYS A 12 -14.04 -0.86 -51.64
CA LYS A 12 -15.41 -1.38 -51.79
C LYS A 12 -15.54 -2.85 -52.19
N HIS A 13 -14.45 -3.57 -52.48
CA HIS A 13 -14.52 -4.95 -52.99
C HIS A 13 -13.88 -6.03 -52.11
N LEU A 14 -13.37 -5.70 -50.92
CA LEU A 14 -12.74 -6.68 -50.00
C LEU A 14 -13.49 -6.81 -48.65
N LEU A 15 -14.81 -6.73 -48.68
CA LEU A 15 -15.72 -7.03 -47.56
C LEU A 15 -16.82 -8.04 -47.96
N ALA A 16 -16.54 -8.88 -48.96
CA ALA A 16 -17.54 -9.79 -49.55
C ALA A 16 -17.17 -11.28 -49.46
N SER A 17 -16.19 -11.67 -48.64
CA SER A 17 -15.67 -13.05 -48.67
C SER A 17 -15.44 -13.72 -47.32
N LEU A 18 -16.22 -13.42 -46.27
CA LEU A 18 -16.33 -14.33 -45.11
C LEU A 18 -17.78 -14.39 -44.57
N PRO A 19 -18.37 -15.59 -44.45
CA PRO A 19 -19.79 -15.77 -44.16
C PRO A 19 -20.11 -15.48 -42.70
N MET A 20 -21.11 -14.62 -42.49
CA MET A 20 -21.76 -14.39 -41.21
C MET A 20 -23.01 -15.26 -41.11
N ARG A 21 -23.22 -15.88 -39.93
CA ARG A 21 -24.44 -16.52 -39.38
C ARG A 21 -24.75 -17.97 -39.77
N ALA A 22 -24.53 -18.87 -38.81
CA ALA A 22 -25.58 -19.71 -38.21
C ALA A 22 -25.08 -20.31 -36.88
N GLU A 23 -26.01 -20.79 -36.04
CA GLU A 23 -25.78 -21.56 -34.80
C GLU A 23 -25.51 -20.77 -33.50
N LEU A 24 -26.42 -19.85 -33.17
CA LEU A 24 -26.86 -19.67 -31.78
C LEU A 24 -28.09 -20.57 -31.58
N ARG A 25 -27.90 -21.77 -31.02
CA ARG A 25 -28.91 -22.58 -30.29
C ARG A 25 -28.36 -23.99 -30.05
N SER A 26 -27.77 -24.24 -28.88
CA SER A 26 -27.90 -25.53 -28.20
C SER A 26 -27.23 -25.47 -26.83
N CYS A 27 -28.01 -25.10 -25.81
CA CYS A 27 -27.87 -25.66 -24.45
C CYS A 27 -28.95 -25.06 -23.56
N CYS A 28 -30.17 -25.54 -23.76
CA CYS A 28 -31.18 -25.64 -22.72
C CYS A 28 -32.26 -26.59 -23.22
N THR A 29 -32.19 -27.86 -22.83
CA THR A 29 -33.33 -28.68 -22.36
C THR A 29 -32.87 -30.09 -21.95
N THR A 30 -33.43 -30.52 -20.81
CA THR A 30 -33.65 -31.89 -20.28
C THR A 30 -32.50 -32.73 -19.70
N GLU A 31 -32.57 -32.88 -18.37
CA GLU A 31 -32.29 -34.03 -17.48
C GLU A 31 -31.31 -35.15 -17.93
N VAL A 32 -30.19 -35.31 -17.21
CA VAL A 32 -29.82 -36.47 -16.36
C VAL A 32 -28.68 -36.04 -15.42
N ALA A 33 -28.77 -36.40 -14.14
CA ALA A 33 -27.83 -36.07 -13.08
C ALA A 33 -26.52 -36.89 -13.11
N SER A 34 -25.46 -36.36 -12.44
CA SER A 34 -24.38 -37.03 -11.67
C SER A 34 -22.91 -36.68 -12.12
N PRO A 35 -21.86 -36.88 -11.28
CA PRO A 35 -21.20 -35.77 -10.57
C PRO A 35 -19.66 -35.91 -10.51
N CYS A 36 -18.87 -35.07 -11.18
CA CYS A 36 -17.41 -35.11 -11.03
C CYS A 36 -16.79 -33.73 -10.83
N CYS A 37 -15.93 -33.69 -9.80
CA CYS A 37 -15.39 -32.56 -9.08
C CYS A 37 -14.39 -31.66 -9.85
N PRO A 38 -13.99 -30.52 -9.24
CA PRO A 38 -13.35 -29.39 -9.89
C PRO A 38 -11.83 -29.54 -9.93
N HIS A 39 -11.22 -29.31 -11.09
CA HIS A 39 -9.79 -29.04 -11.15
C HIS A 39 -9.58 -27.53 -11.13
N HIS A 40 -8.90 -27.08 -10.06
CA HIS A 40 -8.26 -25.77 -9.97
C HIS A 40 -7.43 -25.51 -11.23
N PHE A 41 -8.00 -24.75 -12.16
CA PHE A 41 -7.24 -24.16 -13.24
C PHE A 41 -6.53 -22.94 -12.65
N GLN A 42 -5.30 -23.11 -12.15
CA GLN A 42 -4.42 -21.97 -11.91
C GLN A 42 -3.75 -21.62 -13.24
N PRO A 43 -4.08 -20.48 -13.86
CA PRO A 43 -3.49 -20.09 -15.12
C PRO A 43 -1.98 -19.88 -14.94
N THR A 44 -1.20 -20.32 -15.93
CA THR A 44 0.25 -20.10 -15.95
C THR A 44 0.58 -18.60 -15.99
N ARG A 45 1.77 -18.21 -15.54
CA ARG A 45 2.21 -16.79 -15.47
C ARG A 45 2.08 -16.06 -16.82
N GLN A 46 2.30 -16.76 -17.94
CA GLN A 46 2.06 -16.22 -19.28
C GLN A 46 0.56 -16.08 -19.61
N GLN A 47 -0.29 -17.06 -19.28
CA GLN A 47 -1.74 -16.96 -19.49
C GLN A 47 -2.39 -15.84 -18.66
N GLY A 48 -1.88 -15.56 -17.45
CA GLY A 48 -2.33 -14.40 -16.66
C GLY A 48 -1.95 -13.06 -17.29
N LEU A 49 -0.77 -12.97 -17.91
CA LEU A 49 -0.30 -11.78 -18.64
C LEU A 49 -1.06 -11.57 -19.96
N ASP A 50 -1.42 -12.64 -20.67
CA ASP A 50 -2.17 -12.56 -21.91
C ASP A 50 -3.67 -12.29 -21.70
N LEU A 51 -4.26 -12.78 -20.61
CA LEU A 51 -5.61 -12.39 -20.17
C LEU A 51 -5.69 -10.89 -19.81
N ALA A 52 -4.63 -10.35 -19.18
CA ALA A 52 -4.56 -8.93 -18.86
C ALA A 52 -4.41 -8.02 -20.09
N ARG A 53 -3.85 -8.52 -21.21
CA ARG A 53 -3.72 -7.77 -22.46
C ARG A 53 -5.02 -7.64 -23.26
N GLY A 54 -6.03 -8.46 -22.97
CA GLY A 54 -7.36 -8.42 -23.60
C GLY A 54 -8.48 -7.86 -22.73
N ALA A 55 -8.20 -7.57 -21.45
CA ALA A 55 -9.20 -7.07 -20.52
C ALA A 55 -9.67 -5.66 -20.92
N PRO A 56 -10.97 -5.43 -21.13
CA PRO A 56 -11.47 -4.10 -21.45
C PRO A 56 -11.15 -3.13 -20.30
N ALA A 57 -10.90 -1.85 -20.63
CA ALA A 57 -10.41 -0.85 -19.68
C ALA A 57 -11.22 -0.73 -18.36
N TRP A 58 -12.48 -1.14 -18.38
CA TRP A 58 -13.34 -1.18 -17.18
C TRP A 58 -13.01 -2.33 -16.22
N GLU A 59 -12.51 -3.48 -16.69
CA GLU A 59 -12.04 -4.58 -15.82
C GLU A 59 -10.76 -4.16 -15.09
N ILE A 60 -9.80 -3.56 -15.81
CA ILE A 60 -8.57 -2.99 -15.20
C ILE A 60 -8.95 -1.96 -14.14
N ARG A 61 -9.94 -1.10 -14.42
CA ARG A 61 -10.44 -0.11 -13.46
C ARG A 61 -11.10 -0.77 -12.24
N PHE A 62 -11.83 -1.86 -12.42
CA PHE A 62 -12.49 -2.59 -11.32
C PHE A 62 -11.47 -3.30 -10.40
N TYR A 63 -10.48 -4.00 -10.97
CA TYR A 63 -9.37 -4.56 -10.18
C TYR A 63 -8.59 -3.47 -9.43
N SER A 64 -8.44 -2.28 -10.02
CA SER A 64 -7.82 -1.14 -9.33
C SER A 64 -8.63 -0.70 -8.11
N VAL A 65 -9.96 -0.64 -8.21
CA VAL A 65 -10.82 -0.23 -7.08
C VAL A 65 -10.79 -1.28 -5.97
N ALA A 66 -10.91 -2.58 -6.30
CA ALA A 66 -10.86 -3.65 -5.30
C ALA A 66 -9.52 -3.71 -4.56
N MET A 67 -8.41 -3.46 -5.26
CA MET A 67 -7.08 -3.37 -4.63
C MET A 67 -6.94 -2.12 -3.75
N LEU A 68 -7.50 -0.98 -4.17
CA LEU A 68 -7.50 0.25 -3.38
C LEU A 68 -8.30 0.10 -2.08
N GLU A 69 -9.43 -0.62 -2.11
CA GLU A 69 -10.20 -0.96 -0.90
C GLU A 69 -9.39 -1.75 0.14
N GLN A 70 -8.33 -2.46 -0.27
CA GLN A 70 -7.47 -3.22 0.64
C GLN A 70 -6.31 -2.41 1.23
N ILE A 71 -6.04 -1.21 0.70
CA ILE A 71 -4.89 -0.38 1.14
C ILE A 71 -5.25 1.06 1.51
N HIS A 72 -6.48 1.52 1.25
CA HIS A 72 -6.88 2.93 1.42
C HIS A 72 -6.65 3.45 2.84
N LEU A 73 -6.87 2.62 3.87
CA LEU A 73 -6.62 3.04 5.26
C LEU A 73 -5.13 3.22 5.53
N LEU A 74 -4.28 2.35 5.00
CA LEU A 74 -2.83 2.44 5.14
C LEU A 74 -2.29 3.66 4.40
N ALA A 75 -2.81 3.92 3.20
CA ALA A 75 -2.48 5.08 2.40
C ALA A 75 -2.87 6.38 3.12
N ALA A 76 -4.07 6.44 3.70
CA ALA A 76 -4.54 7.60 4.48
C ALA A 76 -3.62 7.88 5.68
N VAL A 77 -3.29 6.84 6.47
CA VAL A 77 -2.37 6.96 7.62
C VAL A 77 -0.96 7.36 7.15
N THR A 78 -0.49 6.85 6.02
CA THR A 78 0.81 7.23 5.45
C THR A 78 0.83 8.72 5.09
N VAL A 79 -0.21 9.24 4.43
CA VAL A 79 -0.33 10.68 4.11
C VAL A 79 -0.38 11.52 5.37
N LEU A 80 -1.15 11.11 6.40
CA LEU A 80 -1.16 11.79 7.69
C LEU A 80 0.24 11.83 8.33
N GLY A 81 1.00 10.74 8.25
CA GLY A 81 2.38 10.71 8.73
C GLY A 81 3.30 11.64 7.95
N VAL A 82 3.15 11.74 6.62
CA VAL A 82 3.91 12.72 5.82
C VAL A 82 3.58 14.16 6.23
N LEU A 83 2.30 14.46 6.47
CA LEU A 83 1.86 15.78 6.93
C LEU A 83 2.43 16.12 8.32
N GLU A 84 2.48 15.15 9.23
CA GLU A 84 3.13 15.29 10.54
C GLU A 84 4.63 15.62 10.40
N GLN A 85 5.35 14.89 9.54
CA GLN A 85 6.77 15.12 9.30
C GLN A 85 7.03 16.49 8.68
N ALA A 86 6.16 16.92 7.75
CA ALA A 86 6.19 18.25 7.17
C ALA A 86 5.96 19.33 8.25
N TYR A 87 5.03 19.11 9.17
CA TYR A 87 4.82 19.99 10.32
C TYR A 87 6.08 20.10 11.18
N PHE A 88 6.72 18.99 11.59
CA PHE A 88 7.96 19.04 12.38
C PHE A 88 9.09 19.77 11.65
N PHE A 89 9.22 19.56 10.34
CA PHE A 89 10.19 20.27 9.52
C PHE A 89 9.94 21.79 9.52
N LEU A 90 8.68 22.22 9.37
CA LEU A 90 8.31 23.64 9.45
C LEU A 90 8.59 24.23 10.83
N GLN A 91 8.40 23.47 11.90
CA GLN A 91 8.73 23.89 13.27
C GLN A 91 10.24 24.12 13.44
N VAL A 92 11.09 23.30 12.82
CA VAL A 92 12.54 23.52 12.79
C VAL A 92 12.89 24.80 12.01
N ILE A 93 12.28 25.03 10.85
CA ILE A 93 12.47 26.28 10.08
C ILE A 93 12.09 27.50 10.92
N HIS A 94 10.95 27.44 11.60
CA HIS A 94 10.51 28.50 12.49
C HIS A 94 11.51 28.73 13.63
N ALA A 95 11.98 27.66 14.28
CA ALA A 95 12.98 27.75 15.34
C ALA A 95 14.31 28.35 14.84
N ARG A 96 14.78 27.98 13.65
CA ARG A 96 15.98 28.58 13.02
C ARG A 96 15.84 30.10 12.89
N ARG A 97 14.68 30.57 12.44
CA ARG A 97 14.39 32.02 12.34
C ARG A 97 14.32 32.68 13.72
N LYS A 98 13.62 32.05 14.67
CA LYS A 98 13.47 32.56 16.06
C LYS A 98 14.82 32.72 16.77
N PHE A 99 15.73 31.77 16.60
CA PHE A 99 17.03 31.75 17.29
C PHE A 99 18.20 32.25 16.45
N GLY A 100 17.97 32.70 15.20
CA GLY A 100 19.03 33.17 14.31
C GLY A 100 20.04 32.11 13.88
N ILE A 101 19.63 30.82 13.82
CA ILE A 101 20.53 29.70 13.50
C ILE A 101 20.49 29.39 12.00
N SER A 102 21.41 30.00 11.25
CA SER A 102 21.59 29.75 9.82
C SER A 102 22.20 28.36 9.56
N PRO A 103 21.73 27.61 8.53
CA PRO A 103 22.43 26.44 8.03
C PRO A 103 23.89 26.78 7.64
N PRO A 104 24.87 25.86 7.79
CA PRO A 104 24.74 24.45 8.18
C PRO A 104 24.69 24.21 9.70
N ASN A 105 24.65 25.26 10.53
CA ASN A 105 24.71 25.12 11.97
C ASN A 105 23.51 24.34 12.52
N ILE A 106 23.78 23.38 13.41
CA ILE A 106 22.79 22.56 14.11
C ILE A 106 22.87 22.69 15.63
N SER A 107 23.80 23.51 16.13
CA SER A 107 23.97 23.82 17.55
C SER A 107 23.45 25.23 17.85
N GLY A 108 22.94 25.42 19.06
CA GLY A 108 22.34 26.69 19.48
C GLY A 108 21.82 26.63 20.90
N PRO A 109 20.86 27.50 21.27
CA PRO A 109 20.22 27.42 22.58
C PRO A 109 19.55 26.06 22.79
N PRO A 110 19.50 25.53 24.03
CA PRO A 110 18.92 24.21 24.30
C PRO A 110 17.49 24.02 23.77
N GLU A 111 16.66 25.07 23.71
CA GLU A 111 15.32 25.00 23.12
C GLU A 111 15.36 24.67 21.61
N PHE A 112 16.26 25.30 20.86
CA PHE A 112 16.47 25.03 19.44
C PHE A 112 16.93 23.59 19.23
N GLU A 113 17.95 23.16 19.99
CA GLU A 113 18.53 21.83 19.84
C GLU A 113 17.49 20.73 20.12
N ARG A 114 16.62 20.91 21.13
CA ARG A 114 15.54 19.96 21.40
C ARG A 114 14.55 19.84 20.24
N ILE A 115 14.10 20.96 19.66
CA ILE A 115 13.19 20.96 18.50
C ILE A 115 13.85 20.27 17.31
N PHE A 116 15.11 20.61 17.02
CA PHE A 116 15.88 19.99 15.93
C PHE A 116 16.04 18.49 16.14
N ARG A 117 16.44 18.05 17.35
CA ARG A 117 16.61 16.62 17.68
C ARG A 117 15.30 15.84 17.67
N ALA A 118 14.19 16.46 18.10
CA ALA A 118 12.88 15.84 18.03
C ALA A 118 12.47 15.56 16.57
N GLN A 119 12.69 16.53 15.66
CA GLN A 119 12.41 16.35 14.24
C GLN A 119 13.29 15.27 13.61
N VAL A 120 14.61 15.32 13.85
CA VAL A 120 15.55 14.32 13.31
C VAL A 120 15.19 12.91 13.77
N ASN A 121 14.91 12.73 15.06
CA ASN A 121 14.48 11.43 15.58
C ASN A 121 13.16 10.95 14.92
N SER A 122 12.18 11.85 14.73
CA SER A 122 10.96 11.49 14.01
C SER A 122 11.23 11.09 12.56
N SER A 123 12.19 11.73 11.89
CA SER A 123 12.60 11.38 10.53
C SER A 123 13.35 10.05 10.44
N GLU A 124 14.15 9.68 11.42
CA GLU A 124 14.84 8.39 11.46
C GLU A 124 13.86 7.21 11.65
N TYR A 125 12.84 7.38 12.49
CA TYR A 125 11.85 6.33 12.74
C TYR A 125 10.79 6.21 11.63
N PHE A 126 10.54 7.27 10.87
CA PHE A 126 9.44 7.30 9.90
C PHE A 126 9.53 6.21 8.81
N PRO A 127 10.69 5.93 8.18
CA PRO A 127 10.80 4.82 7.22
C PRO A 127 10.51 3.45 7.85
N ILE A 128 10.95 3.25 9.10
CA ILE A 128 10.70 2.01 9.85
C ILE A 128 9.20 1.84 10.09
N PHE A 129 8.53 2.90 10.54
CA PHE A 129 7.10 2.93 10.73
C PHE A 129 6.33 2.60 9.44
N VAL A 130 6.66 3.26 8.32
CA VAL A 130 5.99 3.03 7.03
C VAL A 130 6.18 1.58 6.58
N ALA A 131 7.39 1.03 6.65
CA ALA A 131 7.64 -0.36 6.27
C ALA A 131 6.78 -1.34 7.09
N LEU A 132 6.69 -1.13 8.40
CA LEU A 132 5.92 -1.99 9.29
C LEU A 132 4.40 -1.81 9.14
N LEU A 133 3.92 -0.59 8.96
CA LEU A 133 2.51 -0.28 8.73
C LEU A 133 1.99 -1.05 7.51
N TRP A 134 2.73 -0.99 6.40
CA TRP A 134 2.36 -1.65 5.16
C TRP A 134 2.47 -3.17 5.30
N GLN A 135 3.53 -3.68 5.91
CA GLN A 135 3.72 -5.12 6.09
C GLN A 135 2.64 -5.73 7.00
N ALA A 136 2.30 -5.07 8.10
CA ALA A 136 1.21 -5.49 8.99
C ALA A 136 -0.16 -5.34 8.33
N GLY A 137 -0.39 -4.26 7.57
CA GLY A 137 -1.67 -4.02 6.91
C GLY A 137 -1.97 -5.01 5.79
N LEU A 138 -0.96 -5.37 5.00
CA LEU A 138 -1.09 -6.29 3.87
C LEU A 138 -1.15 -7.76 4.28
N PHE A 139 -0.35 -8.17 5.28
CA PHE A 139 -0.20 -9.60 5.62
C PHE A 139 -0.92 -10.02 6.89
N PHE A 140 -1.36 -9.07 7.72
CA PHE A 140 -2.07 -9.38 8.96
C PHE A 140 -3.51 -8.84 8.93
N HIS A 141 -3.70 -7.53 9.03
CA HIS A 141 -5.03 -6.93 9.02
C HIS A 141 -4.98 -5.41 8.77
N GLN A 142 -5.58 -4.94 7.66
CA GLN A 142 -5.59 -3.52 7.28
C GLN A 142 -6.09 -2.60 8.39
N GLY A 143 -7.29 -2.86 8.95
CA GLY A 143 -7.91 -2.00 9.97
C GLY A 143 -7.09 -1.87 11.26
N LEU A 144 -6.59 -2.99 11.80
CA LEU A 144 -5.73 -2.99 12.99
C LEU A 144 -4.43 -2.21 12.74
N ALA A 145 -3.76 -2.44 11.61
CA ALA A 145 -2.54 -1.74 11.25
C ALA A 145 -2.77 -0.22 11.14
N ALA A 146 -3.88 0.20 10.53
CA ALA A 146 -4.25 1.60 10.44
C ALA A 146 -4.53 2.23 11.82
N ALA A 147 -5.26 1.54 12.70
CA ALA A 147 -5.53 2.01 14.06
C ALA A 147 -4.24 2.16 14.88
N LEU A 148 -3.35 1.17 14.83
CA LEU A 148 -2.02 1.25 15.45
C LEU A 148 -1.19 2.38 14.84
N GLY A 149 -1.28 2.58 13.53
CA GLY A 149 -0.60 3.69 12.86
C GLY A 149 -1.07 5.06 13.34
N LEU A 150 -2.37 5.26 13.53
CA LEU A 150 -2.90 6.49 14.12
C LEU A 150 -2.40 6.71 15.56
N LEU A 151 -2.37 5.64 16.38
CA LEU A 151 -1.81 5.71 17.75
C LEU A 151 -0.32 6.06 17.73
N TYR A 152 0.44 5.49 16.80
CA TYR A 152 1.85 5.81 16.61
C TYR A 152 2.03 7.30 16.27
N LEU A 153 1.31 7.82 15.26
CA LEU A 153 1.40 9.22 14.86
C LEU A 153 1.00 10.15 16.01
N TYR A 154 -0.12 9.88 16.69
CA TYR A 154 -0.53 10.68 17.85
C TYR A 154 0.58 10.74 18.92
N SER A 155 1.21 9.60 19.19
CA SER A 155 2.31 9.53 20.14
C SER A 155 3.57 10.26 19.67
N ARG A 156 3.88 10.24 18.37
CA ARG A 156 4.99 11.02 17.77
C ARG A 156 4.74 12.52 17.87
N TYR A 157 3.51 12.97 17.68
CA TYR A 157 3.11 14.36 17.91
C TYR A 157 3.33 14.76 19.37
N CYS A 158 2.84 13.95 20.33
CA CYS A 158 3.06 14.18 21.76
C CYS A 158 4.55 14.16 22.12
N TYR A 159 5.34 13.25 21.55
CA TYR A 159 6.79 13.19 21.72
C TYR A 159 7.45 14.50 21.28
N PHE A 160 7.10 14.99 20.09
CA PHE A 160 7.69 16.22 19.56
C PHE A 160 7.35 17.43 20.43
N MET A 161 6.08 17.57 20.82
CA MET A 161 5.62 18.66 21.68
C MET A 161 6.23 18.61 23.07
N GLY A 162 6.30 17.42 23.68
CA GLY A 162 6.96 17.21 24.96
C GLY A 162 8.45 17.53 24.90
N TYR A 163 9.15 17.04 23.87
CA TYR A 163 10.59 17.27 23.73
C TYR A 163 10.93 18.74 23.50
N ARG A 164 10.09 19.45 22.72
CA ARG A 164 10.21 20.91 22.58
C ARG A 164 10.16 21.61 23.94
N ALA A 165 9.23 21.23 24.82
CA ALA A 165 9.09 21.81 26.15
C ALA A 165 10.29 21.45 27.05
N SER A 166 10.56 20.16 27.26
CA SER A 166 11.64 19.68 28.11
C SER A 166 12.24 18.35 27.63
N SER A 167 13.44 18.01 28.08
CA SER A 167 14.05 16.72 27.75
C SER A 167 13.38 15.53 28.44
N SER A 168 12.71 15.73 29.58
CA SER A 168 12.02 14.67 30.33
C SER A 168 10.65 14.34 29.76
N ASP A 169 9.90 15.35 29.27
CA ASP A 169 8.51 15.16 28.81
C ASP A 169 8.43 14.35 27.50
N ARG A 170 9.57 14.15 26.84
CA ARG A 170 9.69 13.26 25.67
C ARG A 170 9.59 11.77 26.04
N LEU A 171 9.85 11.39 27.29
CA LEU A 171 10.08 9.99 27.68
C LEU A 171 8.80 9.14 27.60
N THR A 172 7.70 9.60 28.21
CA THR A 172 6.44 8.82 28.19
C THR A 172 5.93 8.60 26.76
N PRO A 173 5.87 9.63 25.88
CA PRO A 173 5.44 9.42 24.50
C PRO A 173 6.43 8.57 23.68
N ILE A 174 7.74 8.66 23.90
CA ILE A 174 8.68 7.81 23.13
C ILE A 174 8.53 6.33 23.50
N TYR A 175 8.29 6.01 24.77
CA TYR A 175 8.05 4.62 25.19
C TYR A 175 6.76 4.08 24.62
N PHE A 176 5.68 4.89 24.62
CA PHE A 176 4.41 4.49 24.03
C PHE A 176 4.54 4.25 22.51
N SER A 177 5.09 5.21 21.75
CA SER A 177 5.29 5.04 20.30
C SER A 177 6.18 3.84 19.96
N THR A 178 7.23 3.60 20.76
CA THR A 178 8.09 2.42 20.60
C THR A 178 7.33 1.12 20.87
N GLY A 179 6.48 1.08 21.90
CA GLY A 179 5.61 -0.06 22.17
C GLY A 179 4.65 -0.36 21.03
N VAL A 180 4.00 0.66 20.46
CA VAL A 180 3.14 0.51 19.26
C VAL A 180 3.94 -0.03 18.08
N LEU A 181 5.17 0.44 17.87
CA LEU A 181 6.05 -0.06 16.81
C LEU A 181 6.37 -1.56 16.99
N TRP A 182 6.63 -2.01 18.21
CA TRP A 182 6.83 -3.43 18.51
C TRP A 182 5.60 -4.29 18.24
N VAL A 183 4.40 -3.76 18.50
CA VAL A 183 3.15 -4.45 18.14
C VAL A 183 3.01 -4.57 16.62
N LEU A 184 3.35 -3.51 15.87
CA LEU A 184 3.38 -3.58 14.40
C LEU A 184 4.41 -4.59 13.88
N ILE A 185 5.59 -4.68 14.49
CA ILE A 185 6.60 -5.72 14.19
C ILE A 185 6.02 -7.12 14.40
N ALA A 186 5.36 -7.35 15.53
CA ALA A 186 4.75 -8.64 15.84
C ALA A 186 3.67 -9.00 14.80
N ALA A 187 2.75 -8.08 14.50
CA ALA A 187 1.71 -8.28 13.50
C ALA A 187 2.29 -8.57 12.10
N ALA A 188 3.27 -7.78 11.66
CA ALA A 188 3.96 -7.96 10.39
C ALA A 188 4.63 -9.33 10.29
N THR A 189 5.33 -9.75 11.35
CA THR A 189 6.05 -11.02 11.43
C THR A 189 5.09 -12.21 11.44
N LEU A 190 4.03 -12.15 12.25
CA LEU A 190 3.01 -13.20 12.32
C LEU A 190 2.27 -13.36 10.98
N GLY A 191 1.91 -12.25 10.34
CA GLY A 191 1.27 -12.26 9.02
C GLY A 191 2.15 -12.89 7.94
N LEU A 192 3.42 -12.48 7.88
CA LEU A 192 4.40 -13.07 6.97
C LEU A 192 4.61 -14.56 7.23
N LEU A 193 4.82 -14.94 8.49
CA LEU A 193 5.07 -16.32 8.86
C LEU A 193 3.87 -17.20 8.48
N HIS A 194 2.64 -16.74 8.77
CA HIS A 194 1.43 -17.43 8.36
C HIS A 194 1.33 -17.58 6.84
N PHE A 195 1.63 -16.52 6.09
CA PHE A 195 1.67 -16.57 4.63
C PHE A 195 2.68 -17.59 4.11
N PHE A 196 3.92 -17.58 4.62
CA PHE A 196 4.95 -18.51 4.18
C PHE A 196 4.61 -19.97 4.53
N LEU A 197 4.13 -20.22 5.76
CA LEU A 197 3.78 -21.57 6.20
C LEU A 197 2.59 -22.14 5.42
N SER A 198 1.54 -21.33 5.22
CA SER A 198 0.35 -21.78 4.48
C SER A 198 0.64 -21.98 2.99
N HIS A 199 1.41 -21.09 2.37
CA HIS A 199 1.64 -21.11 0.93
C HIS A 199 2.72 -22.12 0.50
N TYR A 200 3.84 -22.21 1.22
CA TYR A 200 4.96 -23.05 0.82
C TYR A 200 5.02 -24.40 1.54
N VAL A 201 4.56 -24.48 2.78
CA VAL A 201 4.64 -25.69 3.59
C VAL A 201 3.29 -26.43 3.64
N GLY A 202 2.20 -25.78 3.23
CA GLY A 202 0.84 -26.33 3.31
C GLY A 202 0.31 -26.44 4.75
N LEU A 203 1.04 -25.91 5.74
CA LEU A 203 0.64 -25.91 7.14
C LEU A 203 -0.22 -24.69 7.43
N ASN A 204 -1.51 -24.93 7.64
CA ASN A 204 -2.44 -23.90 8.01
C ASN A 204 -2.42 -23.72 9.54
N VAL A 205 -1.63 -22.77 10.03
CA VAL A 205 -1.37 -22.55 11.47
C VAL A 205 -2.67 -22.42 12.27
N LEU A 206 -3.68 -21.76 11.70
CA LEU A 206 -5.00 -21.61 12.32
C LEU A 206 -5.72 -22.95 12.55
N ARG A 207 -5.57 -23.91 11.61
CA ARG A 207 -6.12 -25.26 11.79
C ARG A 207 -5.34 -26.07 12.82
N LEU A 208 -4.04 -25.84 12.95
CA LEU A 208 -3.19 -26.53 13.92
C LEU A 208 -3.47 -26.08 15.36
N ILE A 209 -3.78 -24.80 15.56
CA ILE A 209 -4.13 -24.24 16.87
C ILE A 209 -5.58 -24.59 17.28
N ALA A 210 -6.46 -24.80 16.30
CA ALA A 210 -7.86 -25.17 16.53
C ALA A 210 -8.11 -26.69 16.67
N ALA A 211 -7.06 -27.51 16.53
CA ALA A 211 -7.08 -28.96 16.70
C ALA A 211 -6.58 -29.34 18.08
#